data_AF-A0A8C7ZNK2-F1
#
_entry.id   AF-A0A8C7ZNK2-F1
#
_cell.length_a   1.000
_cell.length_b   1.000
_cell.length_c   1.000
_cell.angle_alpha   90.00
_cell.angle_beta   90.00
_cell.angle_gamma   90.00
#
_symmetry.space_group_name_H-M   'P 1'
#
loop_
_entity.id
_entity.type
_entity.pdbx_description
1 polymer ?
#
loop_
_entity_poly.entity_id
_entity_poly.type
_entity_poly.pdbx_seq_one_letter_code
_entity_poly.pdbx_strand_id
1 'polypeptide(L)' 'MICCFTPSPRCICNIDCSGHNENPVCATDGNSYNNPCLVREASCMKQEQIDVNGQKNGV' A
#
# COMPACT_ATOMS: atom_id res chain seq x y z
N MET A 1 -11.47 0.09 6.18
CA MET A 1 -10.58 -0.91 6.80
C MET A 1 -11.46 -1.91 7.53
N ILE A 2 -11.70 -3.07 6.94
CA ILE A 2 -12.57 -4.09 7.56
C ILE A 2 -11.70 -4.91 8.51
N CYS A 3 -11.63 -4.48 9.77
CA CYS A 3 -11.29 -5.35 10.89
C CYS A 3 -12.54 -6.19 11.21
N CYS A 4 -12.78 -7.23 10.41
CA CYS A 4 -13.92 -8.11 10.63
C CYS A 4 -13.63 -9.05 11.82
N PHE A 5 -14.12 -8.66 13.00
CA PHE A 5 -14.81 -9.54 13.94
C PHE A 5 -14.24 -10.99 14.06
N THR A 6 -12.95 -11.15 14.36
CA THR A 6 -12.34 -12.46 14.66
C THR A 6 -11.29 -12.33 15.77
N PRO A 7 -11.07 -13.35 16.61
CA PRO A 7 -10.26 -13.27 17.84
C PRO A 7 -8.74 -13.20 17.58
N SER A 8 -8.31 -12.75 16.41
CA SER A 8 -6.90 -12.58 16.04
C SER A 8 -6.66 -11.12 15.64
N PRO A 9 -5.83 -10.34 16.36
CA PRO A 9 -5.63 -8.90 16.13
C PRO A 9 -4.76 -8.59 14.90
N ARG A 10 -4.62 -9.51 13.96
CA ARG A 10 -3.74 -9.39 12.80
C ARG A 10 -4.57 -8.99 11.59
N CYS A 11 -4.39 -7.76 11.14
CA CYS A 11 -4.91 -7.30 9.85
C CYS A 11 -4.37 -8.23 8.77
N ILE A 12 -5.25 -9.01 8.15
CA ILE A 12 -4.86 -9.85 7.01
C ILE A 12 -4.79 -8.95 5.79
N CYS A 13 -3.58 -8.76 5.28
CA CYS A 13 -3.31 -7.98 4.09
C CYS A 13 -3.39 -8.88 2.86
N ASN A 14 -4.62 -9.09 2.37
CA ASN A 14 -4.88 -9.74 1.10
C ASN A 14 -4.93 -8.63 0.03
N ILE A 15 -3.78 -8.25 -0.52
CA ILE A 15 -3.68 -7.28 -1.60
C ILE A 15 -2.96 -7.98 -2.74
N ASP A 16 -3.64 -8.19 -3.87
CA ASP A 16 -3.01 -8.70 -5.09
C ASP A 16 -2.65 -7.52 -5.99
N CYS A 17 -1.35 -7.39 -6.27
CA CYS A 17 -0.82 -6.36 -7.16
C CYS A 17 -0.39 -6.89 -8.53
N SER A 18 -0.63 -8.18 -8.83
CA SER A 18 -0.12 -8.87 -10.02
C SER A 18 -0.65 -8.32 -11.36
N GLY A 19 -1.74 -7.55 -11.33
CA GLY A 19 -2.34 -6.92 -12.51
C GLY A 19 -2.14 -5.40 -12.62
N HIS A 20 -1.39 -4.78 -11.72
CA HIS A 20 -1.21 -3.32 -11.73
C HIS A 20 -0.02 -2.89 -12.59
N ASN A 21 -0.21 -1.82 -13.37
CA ASN A 21 0.87 -1.19 -14.16
C ASN A 21 1.99 -0.66 -13.27
N GLU A 22 3.24 -0.81 -13.69
CA GLU A 22 4.42 -0.23 -13.05
C GLU A 22 4.31 1.31 -13.06
N ASN A 23 3.80 1.87 -11.97
CA ASN A 23 3.66 3.30 -11.77
C ASN A 23 4.45 3.69 -10.53
N PRO A 24 5.72 4.10 -10.69
CA PRO A 24 6.55 4.45 -9.55
C PRO A 24 5.94 5.65 -8.82
N VAL A 25 5.82 5.54 -7.51
CA VAL A 25 5.26 6.57 -6.63
C VAL A 25 6.14 6.76 -5.41
N CYS A 26 6.22 7.99 -4.92
CA CYS A 26 6.78 8.27 -3.59
C CYS A 26 5.65 8.21 -2.58
N ALA A 27 5.83 7.43 -1.52
CA ALA A 27 4.90 7.34 -0.41
C ALA A 27 5.21 8.38 0.68
N THR A 28 4.25 8.61 1.57
CA THR A 28 4.40 9.47 2.75
C THR A 28 5.39 8.91 3.79
N ASP A 29 5.63 7.60 3.74
CA ASP A 29 6.64 6.89 4.55
C ASP A 29 8.09 7.15 4.09
N GLY A 30 8.29 8.03 3.10
CA GLY A 30 9.61 8.37 2.53
C GLY A 30 10.18 7.30 1.59
N ASN A 31 9.50 6.15 1.47
CA ASN A 31 9.85 5.08 0.56
C ASN A 31 9.25 5.29 -0.84
N SER A 32 9.99 4.83 -1.86
CA SER A 32 9.52 4.81 -3.24
C SER A 32 9.02 3.41 -3.58
N TYR A 33 7.82 3.32 -4.14
CA TYR A 33 7.19 2.06 -4.50
C TYR A 33 7.00 2.00 -6.01
N ASN A 34 7.20 0.83 -6.62
CA ASN A 34 7.00 0.64 -8.06
C ASN A 34 5.52 0.77 -8.48
N ASN A 35 4.61 0.81 -7.51
CA ASN A 35 3.18 0.85 -7.76
C ASN A 35 2.42 1.46 -6.57
N PRO A 36 1.36 2.26 -6.77
CA PRO A 36 0.43 2.62 -5.71
C PRO A 36 -0.22 1.39 -5.02
N CYS A 37 -0.33 0.25 -5.69
CA CYS A 37 -0.81 -0.99 -5.06
C CYS A 37 0.14 -1.46 -3.94
N LEU A 38 1.45 -1.43 -4.18
CA LEU A 38 2.47 -1.80 -3.19
C LEU A 38 2.48 -0.83 -1.99
N VAL A 39 2.10 0.43 -2.18
CA VAL A 39 1.92 1.39 -1.08
C VAL A 39 0.79 0.94 -0.15
N ARG A 40 -0.32 0.48 -0.71
CA ARG A 40 -1.46 -0.06 0.08
C ARG A 40 -1.10 -1.35 0.78
N GLU A 41 -0.36 -2.23 0.11
CA GLU A 41 0.16 -3.46 0.71
C GLU A 41 1.06 -3.14 1.90
N ALA A 42 2.03 -2.25 1.72
CA ALA A 42 2.91 -1.81 2.80
C ALA A 42 2.15 -1.10 3.92
N SER A 43 1.18 -0.25 3.61
CA SER A 43 0.32 0.40 4.61
C SER A 43 -0.39 -0.64 5.47
N CYS A 44 -0.92 -1.68 4.83
CA CYS A 44 -1.58 -2.76 5.54
C CYS A 44 -0.58 -3.60 6.36
N MET A 45 0.54 -4.00 5.78
CA MET A 45 1.55 -4.86 6.44
C MET A 45 2.23 -4.16 7.61
N LYS A 46 2.54 -2.87 7.47
CA LYS A 46 3.10 -2.04 8.54
C LYS A 46 2.05 -1.58 9.55
N GLN A 47 0.76 -1.79 9.25
CA GLN A 47 -0.37 -1.25 10.02
C GLN A 47 -0.27 0.27 10.23
N GLU A 48 0.28 0.97 9.23
CA GLU A 48 0.52 2.41 9.27
C GLU A 48 -0.20 3.09 8.10
N GLN A 49 -0.64 4.34 8.30
CA GLN A 49 -1.26 5.14 7.25
C GLN A 49 -0.18 5.63 6.26
N ILE A 50 0.07 4.83 5.22
CA ILE A 50 0.98 5.18 4.14
C ILE A 50 0.16 5.58 2.92
N ASP A 51 0.30 6.83 2.50
CA ASP A 51 -0.38 7.38 1.35
C ASP A 51 0.62 7.71 0.23
N VAL A 52 0.11 7.98 -0.97
CA VAL A 52 0.94 8.35 -2.12
C VAL A 52 1.18 9.85 -2.07
N ASN A 53 2.40 10.27 -1.71
CA ASN A 53 2.78 11.67 -1.62
C ASN A 53 2.99 12.32 -3.00
N GLY A 54 3.48 11.55 -3.97
CA GLY A 54 3.68 12.05 -5.34
C GLY A 54 3.80 10.90 -6.32
N GLN A 55 2.95 10.90 -7.34
CA GLN A 55 3.08 9.97 -8.43
C GLN A 55 4.24 10.42 -9.32
N LYS A 56 5.22 9.56 -9.60
CA LYS A 56 6.30 9.85 -10.56
C LYS A 56 5.79 9.71 -12.01
N ASN A 57 4.51 10.01 -12.25
CA ASN A 57 4.01 10.19 -13.60
C ASN A 57 4.14 11.67 -13.94
N GLY A 58 5.37 12.06 -14.25
CA GLY A 58 5.76 13.42 -14.60
C GLY A 58 6.63 13.41 -15.86
N VAL A 59 6.09 12.85 -16.95
CA VAL A 59 6.32 13.25 -18.34
C VAL A 59 5.21 12.69 -19.22
#